data_AF-A0A924F9L8-F1
#
_entry.id   AF-A0A924F9L8-F1
#
_cell.length_a   1.000
_cell.length_b   1.000
_cell.length_c   1.000
_cell.angle_alpha   90.00
_cell.angle_beta   90.00
_cell.angle_gamma   90.00
#
_symmetry.space_group_name_H-M   'P 1'
#
loop_
_entity.id
_entity.type
_entity.pdbx_description
1 polymer ?
#
loop_
_entity_poly.entity_id
_entity_poly.type
_entity_poly.pdbx_seq_one_letter_code
_entity_poly.pdbx_strand_id
1 'polypeptide(L)'
;MAIHHPLTEAPARLLSLDFFRGATVAAMILVNNPGDWGNIYSPLEHAEWNGCTPTDLIFPSFLFIVGVSIAYAMSSKKANTTLHGITIWKALKRALILFGLGLFLSLFPKVFTAPIEAFEHVRIPGVLQRIALVFFFAAVIFLKTTEKNIFKLIIVLLGAYWALMIFMPVPG
;
A
#
# COMPACT_ATOMS: atom_id res chain seq x y z
N MET A 1 -39.64 13.19 32.36
CA MET A 1 -38.20 13.48 32.46
C MET A 1 -37.43 12.29 31.91
N ALA A 2 -37.25 12.23 30.59
CA ALA A 2 -36.56 11.13 29.92
C ALA A 2 -35.09 11.52 29.73
N ILE A 3 -34.23 10.80 30.44
CA ILE A 3 -32.77 10.88 30.35
C ILE A 3 -32.34 10.26 29.01
N HIS A 4 -32.09 11.10 28.01
CA HIS A 4 -31.46 10.68 26.76
C HIS A 4 -30.02 10.26 27.04
N HIS A 5 -29.77 8.96 27.00
CA HIS A 5 -28.43 8.38 26.93
C HIS A 5 -27.81 8.80 25.58
N PRO A 6 -26.64 9.46 25.52
CA PRO A 6 -25.98 9.69 24.25
C PRO A 6 -25.55 8.33 23.70
N LEU A 7 -26.23 7.87 22.65
CA LEU A 7 -25.76 6.74 21.87
C LEU A 7 -24.39 7.14 21.33
N THR A 8 -23.35 6.46 21.80
CA THR A 8 -22.01 6.59 21.25
C THR A 8 -22.06 6.19 19.78
N GLU A 9 -22.20 7.18 18.90
CA GLU A 9 -22.21 6.95 17.46
C GLU A 9 -20.92 6.22 17.08
N ALA A 10 -21.08 5.03 16.51
CA ALA A 10 -19.96 4.30 15.95
C ALA A 10 -19.26 5.21 14.92
N PRO A 11 -17.92 5.24 14.87
CA PRO A 11 -17.21 6.16 13.99
C PRO A 11 -17.68 5.96 12.55
N ALA A 12 -18.20 7.03 11.94
CA ALA A 12 -18.76 7.02 10.60
C ALA A 12 -17.70 6.50 9.61
N ARG A 13 -18.03 5.40 8.92
CA ARG A 13 -17.22 4.89 7.81
C ARG A 13 -17.29 5.90 6.67
N LEU A 14 -16.14 6.28 6.13
CA LEU A 14 -16.07 7.18 4.98
C LEU A 14 -16.35 6.40 3.70
N LEU A 15 -17.59 6.47 3.22
CA LEU A 15 -18.01 5.78 1.99
C LEU A 15 -17.17 6.21 0.77
N SER A 16 -16.81 7.49 0.68
CA SER A 16 -15.97 8.02 -0.40
C SER A 16 -14.58 7.37 -0.44
N LEU A 17 -14.01 7.10 0.74
CA LEU A 17 -12.70 6.47 0.90
C LEU A 17 -12.73 5.01 0.42
N ASP A 18 -13.76 4.26 0.84
CA ASP A 18 -13.94 2.87 0.43
C ASP A 18 -14.24 2.76 -1.07
N PHE A 19 -15.07 3.66 -1.62
CA PHE A 19 -15.36 3.74 -3.05
C PHE A 19 -14.11 4.01 -3.88
N PHE A 20 -13.31 5.02 -3.51
CA PHE A 20 -12.10 5.36 -4.26
C PHE A 20 -11.06 4.23 -4.23
N ARG A 21 -10.90 3.57 -3.08
CA ARG A 21 -10.05 2.37 -2.99
C ARG A 21 -10.57 1.24 -3.89
N GLY A 22 -11.89 1.01 -3.92
CA GLY A 22 -12.49 0.02 -4.81
C GLY A 22 -12.28 0.36 -6.30
N ALA A 23 -12.49 1.62 -6.67
CA ALA A 23 -12.31 2.10 -8.04
C ALA A 23 -10.85 1.96 -8.53
N THR A 24 -9.87 2.29 -7.67
CA THR A 24 -8.45 2.10 -8.02
C THR A 24 -8.07 0.64 -8.20
N VAL A 25 -8.62 -0.28 -7.40
CA VAL A 25 -8.42 -1.73 -7.58
C VAL A 25 -9.10 -2.23 -8.87
N ALA A 26 -10.31 -1.77 -9.17
CA ALA A 26 -10.99 -2.10 -10.42
C ALA A 26 -10.19 -1.62 -11.64
N ALA A 27 -9.64 -0.40 -11.58
CA ALA A 27 -8.77 0.14 -12.61
C ALA A 27 -7.48 -0.68 -12.75
N MET A 28 -6.85 -1.12 -11.65
CA MET A 28 -5.69 -2.04 -11.71
C MET A 28 -6.02 -3.34 -12.43
N ILE A 29 -7.19 -3.92 -12.18
CA ILE A 29 -7.59 -5.16 -12.85
C ILE A 29 -7.80 -4.91 -14.34
N LEU A 30 -8.47 -3.80 -14.70
CA LEU A 30 -8.74 -3.43 -16.08
C LEU A 30 -7.44 -3.27 -16.90
N VAL A 31 -6.44 -2.57 -16.36
CA VAL A 31 -5.18 -2.31 -17.10
C VAL A 31 -4.25 -3.52 -17.14
N ASN A 32 -4.31 -4.41 -16.13
CA ASN A 32 -3.52 -5.65 -16.13
C ASN A 32 -4.15 -6.74 -17.02
N ASN A 33 -5.38 -6.57 -17.47
CA ASN A 33 -6.06 -7.52 -18.33
C ASN A 33 -6.91 -6.81 -19.39
N PRO A 34 -6.29 -6.19 -20.41
CA PRO A 34 -6.99 -5.44 -21.46
C PRO A 34 -7.82 -6.34 -22.40
N GLY A 35 -7.82 -7.67 -22.19
CA GLY A 35 -8.52 -8.64 -23.03
C GLY A 35 -7.69 -9.04 -24.25
N ASP A 36 -7.49 -8.11 -25.19
CA ASP A 36 -6.67 -8.32 -26.38
C ASP A 36 -5.43 -7.42 -26.35
N TRP A 37 -4.25 -8.03 -26.23
CA TRP A 37 -2.96 -7.33 -26.22
C TRP A 37 -2.59 -6.75 -27.59
N GLY A 38 -3.30 -7.12 -28.67
CA GLY A 38 -3.13 -6.55 -30.00
C GLY A 38 -4.01 -5.33 -30.30
N ASN A 39 -5.00 -5.03 -29.46
CA ASN A 39 -5.94 -3.90 -29.63
C ASN A 39 -6.16 -3.16 -28.29
N ILE A 40 -5.07 -2.72 -27.67
CA ILE A 40 -5.14 -1.96 -26.42
C ILE A 40 -5.55 -0.52 -26.74
N TYR A 41 -6.52 0.02 -26.01
CA TYR A 41 -6.86 1.44 -26.10
C TYR A 41 -5.67 2.27 -25.62
N SER A 42 -5.20 3.24 -26.40
CA SER A 42 -4.00 4.05 -26.07
C SER A 42 -3.98 4.65 -24.65
N PRO A 43 -5.11 5.04 -24.00
CA PRO A 43 -5.09 5.47 -22.60
C PRO A 43 -4.77 4.38 -21.56
N LEU A 44 -4.92 3.10 -21.92
CA LEU A 44 -4.64 1.95 -21.07
C LEU A 44 -3.18 1.45 -21.21
N GLU A 45 -2.47 1.90 -22.23
CA GLU A 45 -1.05 1.58 -22.44
C GLU A 45 -0.15 2.36 -21.48
N HIS A 46 0.97 1.75 -21.10
CA HIS A 46 2.01 2.41 -20.34
C HIS A 46 2.83 3.31 -21.27
N ALA A 47 3.27 4.48 -20.78
CA ALA A 47 4.26 5.26 -21.51
C ALA A 47 5.58 4.47 -21.63
N GLU A 48 6.22 4.52 -22.80
CA GLU A 48 7.48 3.76 -23.02
C GLU A 48 8.63 4.25 -22.14
N TRP A 49 8.73 5.56 -21.91
CA TRP A 49 9.80 6.14 -21.09
C TRP A 49 9.50 7.57 -20.61
N ASN A 50 9.24 8.47 -21.56
CA ASN A 50 8.91 9.87 -21.28
C ASN A 50 7.41 10.07 -21.55
N GLY A 51 6.64 10.15 -20.48
CA GLY A 51 5.19 10.35 -20.56
C GLY A 51 4.53 10.04 -19.23
N CYS A 52 3.24 10.32 -19.15
CA CYS A 52 2.40 9.90 -18.04
C CYS A 52 1.05 9.51 -18.63
N THR A 53 0.75 8.22 -18.68
CA THR A 53 -0.58 7.77 -19.06
C THR A 53 -1.47 7.62 -17.82
N PRO A 54 -2.81 7.61 -17.98
CA PRO A 54 -3.71 7.34 -16.87
C PRO A 54 -3.39 6.04 -16.13
N THR A 55 -2.90 5.02 -16.84
CA THR A 55 -2.50 3.73 -16.28
C THR A 55 -1.36 3.85 -15.25
N ASP A 56 -0.38 4.71 -15.51
CA ASP A 56 0.78 4.91 -14.64
C ASP A 56 0.39 5.52 -13.29
N LEU A 57 -0.72 6.29 -13.26
CA LEU A 57 -1.22 6.98 -12.07
C LEU A 57 -2.09 6.11 -11.17
N ILE A 58 -2.56 4.95 -11.65
CA ILE A 58 -3.46 4.07 -10.88
C ILE A 58 -2.77 3.57 -9.61
N PHE A 59 -1.52 3.08 -9.73
CA PHE A 59 -0.78 2.55 -8.59
C PHE A 59 -0.41 3.62 -7.56
N PRO A 60 0.14 4.79 -7.93
CA PRO A 60 0.31 5.92 -7.01
C PRO A 60 -0.98 6.33 -6.30
N SER A 61 -2.10 6.41 -7.03
CA SER A 61 -3.41 6.77 -6.46
C SER A 61 -3.88 5.77 -5.43
N PHE A 62 -3.66 4.47 -5.67
CA PHE A 62 -3.97 3.41 -4.69
C PHE A 62 -3.10 3.52 -3.43
N LEU A 63 -1.78 3.74 -3.55
CA LEU A 63 -0.95 3.91 -2.36
C LEU A 63 -1.33 5.16 -1.56
N PHE A 64 -1.67 6.25 -2.25
CA PHE A 64 -2.14 7.47 -1.60
C PHE A 64 -3.40 7.22 -0.77
N ILE A 65 -4.43 6.58 -1.34
CA ILE A 65 -5.67 6.34 -0.60
C ILE A 65 -5.50 5.35 0.54
N VAL A 66 -4.61 4.36 0.39
CA VAL A 66 -4.22 3.45 1.48
C VAL A 66 -3.58 4.24 2.63
N GLY A 67 -2.69 5.18 2.33
CA GLY A 67 -2.08 6.08 3.32
C GLY A 67 -3.10 6.95 4.06
N VAL A 68 -4.02 7.58 3.33
CA VAL A 68 -5.14 8.36 3.92
C VAL A 68 -6.01 7.48 4.83
N SER A 69 -6.27 6.23 4.40
CA SER A 69 -7.05 5.27 5.19
C SER A 69 -6.37 4.91 6.52
N ILE A 70 -5.03 4.76 6.52
CA ILE A 70 -4.26 4.54 7.75
C ILE A 70 -4.40 5.74 8.68
N ALA A 71 -4.16 6.95 8.18
CA ALA A 71 -4.24 8.17 8.97
C ALA A 71 -5.62 8.34 9.62
N TYR A 72 -6.70 8.14 8.84
CA TYR A 72 -8.07 8.24 9.36
C TYR A 72 -8.39 7.14 10.39
N ALA A 73 -8.06 5.88 10.08
CA ALA A 73 -8.34 4.74 10.97
C ALA A 73 -7.55 4.76 12.29
N MET A 74 -6.42 5.46 12.31
CA MET A 74 -5.53 5.54 13.46
C MET A 74 -5.61 6.88 14.20
N SER A 75 -6.18 7.93 13.60
CA SER A 75 -6.30 9.27 14.21
C SER A 75 -6.98 9.22 15.59
N SER A 76 -8.14 8.55 15.68
CA SER A 76 -8.86 8.36 16.95
C SER A 76 -8.08 7.55 18.00
N LYS A 77 -7.13 6.70 17.57
CA LYS A 77 -6.32 5.84 18.44
C LYS A 77 -4.97 6.46 18.83
N LYS A 78 -4.56 7.52 18.12
CA LYS A 78 -3.30 8.23 18.35
C LYS A 78 -3.29 8.88 19.74
N ALA A 79 -4.42 9.44 20.18
CA ALA A 79 -4.57 10.11 21.47
C ALA A 79 -4.48 9.17 22.69
N ASN A 80 -4.77 7.88 22.51
CA ASN A 80 -4.81 6.89 23.59
C ASN A 80 -3.57 5.98 23.56
N THR A 81 -2.52 6.37 24.28
CA THR A 81 -1.23 5.65 24.33
C THR A 81 -1.37 4.19 24.77
N THR A 82 -2.35 3.88 25.62
CA THR A 82 -2.64 2.50 26.07
C THR A 82 -3.08 1.57 24.94
N LEU A 83 -3.66 2.12 23.86
CA LEU A 83 -4.13 1.35 22.71
C LEU A 83 -3.06 1.16 21.63
N HIS A 84 -1.88 1.77 21.79
CA HIS A 84 -0.80 1.72 20.78
C HIS A 84 -0.33 0.28 20.55
N GLY A 85 -0.04 -0.48 21.62
CA GLY A 85 0.42 -1.87 21.51
C GLY A 85 -0.58 -2.77 20.79
N ILE A 86 -1.86 -2.69 21.18
CA ILE A 86 -2.95 -3.46 20.56
C ILE A 86 -3.11 -3.09 19.07
N THR A 87 -2.97 -1.80 18.74
CA THR A 87 -3.14 -1.32 17.37
C THR A 87 -1.96 -1.73 16.49
N ILE A 88 -0.72 -1.66 17.01
CA ILE A 88 0.48 -2.14 16.31
C ILE A 88 0.39 -3.65 16.06
N TRP A 89 -0.04 -4.43 17.06
CA TRP A 89 -0.23 -5.87 16.87
C TRP A 89 -1.26 -6.20 15.79
N LYS A 90 -2.39 -5.48 15.75
CA LYS A 90 -3.40 -5.60 14.70
C LYS A 90 -2.83 -5.24 13.32
N ALA A 91 -2.02 -4.18 13.23
CA ALA A 91 -1.35 -3.79 12.00
C ALA A 91 -0.32 -4.84 11.54
N LEU A 92 0.48 -5.38 12.46
CA LEU A 92 1.44 -6.45 12.20
C LEU A 92 0.75 -7.71 11.68
N LYS A 93 -0.34 -8.15 12.33
CA LYS A 93 -1.10 -9.32 11.87
C LYS A 93 -1.62 -9.13 10.43
N ARG A 94 -2.13 -7.94 10.10
CA ARG A 94 -2.57 -7.61 8.73
C ARG A 94 -1.42 -7.63 7.74
N ALA A 95 -0.28 -7.03 8.11
CA ALA A 95 0.91 -7.03 7.26
C ALA A 95 1.44 -8.46 7.05
N LEU A 96 1.46 -9.31 8.07
CA LEU A 96 1.90 -10.70 7.98
C LEU A 96 0.97 -11.54 7.11
N ILE A 97 -0.35 -11.36 7.22
CA ILE A 97 -1.33 -12.02 6.34
C ILE A 97 -1.12 -11.59 4.90
N LEU A 98 -0.95 -10.29 4.65
CA LEU A 98 -0.76 -9.76 3.29
C LEU A 98 0.58 -10.22 2.68
N PHE A 99 1.63 -10.26 3.50
CA PHE A 99 2.94 -10.77 3.12
C PHE A 99 2.90 -12.27 2.83
N GLY A 100 2.25 -13.04 3.70
CA GLY A 100 2.04 -14.48 3.54
C GLY A 100 1.21 -14.80 2.30
N LEU A 101 0.16 -14.03 2.03
CA LEU A 101 -0.63 -14.14 0.79
C LEU A 101 0.24 -13.85 -0.45
N GLY A 102 1.11 -12.84 -0.36
CA GLY A 102 2.02 -12.49 -1.45
C GLY A 102 3.05 -13.60 -1.74
N LEU A 103 3.60 -14.19 -0.68
CA LEU A 103 4.48 -15.35 -0.81
C LEU A 103 3.74 -16.58 -1.33
N PHE A 104 2.54 -16.84 -0.82
CA PHE A 104 1.70 -17.95 -1.27
C PHE A 104 1.40 -17.82 -2.77
N LEU A 105 0.94 -16.67 -3.25
CA LEU A 105 0.70 -16.44 -4.68
C LEU A 105 1.99 -16.52 -5.52
N SER A 106 3.14 -16.13 -4.97
CA SER A 106 4.42 -16.25 -5.68
C SER A 106 4.94 -17.68 -5.77
N LEU A 107 4.61 -18.53 -4.79
CA LEU A 107 5.09 -19.92 -4.70
C LEU A 107 4.10 -20.91 -5.31
N PHE A 108 2.79 -20.63 -5.24
CA PHE A 108 1.72 -21.54 -5.64
C PHE A 108 1.86 -22.04 -7.09
N PRO A 109 2.17 -21.22 -8.12
CA PRO A 109 2.36 -21.73 -9.48
C PRO A 109 3.66 -22.55 -9.64
N LYS A 110 4.70 -22.22 -8.88
CA LYS A 110 6.05 -22.75 -9.04
C LYS A 110 6.28 -24.07 -8.29
N VAL A 111 5.55 -24.28 -7.19
CA VAL A 111 5.59 -25.53 -6.40
C VAL A 111 5.09 -26.75 -7.19
N PHE A 112 4.14 -26.56 -8.12
CA PHE A 112 3.59 -27.66 -8.94
C PHE A 112 4.37 -27.93 -10.22
N THR A 113 5.22 -26.99 -10.69
CA THR A 113 5.87 -27.06 -12.01
C THR A 113 7.37 -27.32 -11.93
N ALA A 114 8.11 -26.74 -10.98
CA ALA A 114 9.54 -27.01 -10.77
C ALA A 114 10.00 -26.55 -9.37
N PRO A 115 9.95 -27.40 -8.32
CA PRO A 115 10.18 -26.98 -6.93
C PRO A 115 11.63 -26.53 -6.62
N ILE A 116 12.63 -26.91 -7.44
CA ILE A 116 14.04 -26.59 -7.23
C ILE A 116 14.43 -25.27 -7.94
N GLU A 117 14.01 -25.05 -9.19
CA GLU A 117 14.21 -23.77 -9.91
C GLU A 117 13.32 -22.63 -9.37
N ALA A 118 12.23 -22.98 -8.69
CA ALA A 118 11.37 -22.02 -8.03
C ALA A 118 12.15 -21.16 -7.03
N PHE A 119 13.10 -21.74 -6.30
CA PHE A 119 13.89 -21.11 -5.24
C PHE A 119 15.03 -20.22 -5.76
N GLU A 120 15.60 -20.52 -6.93
CA GLU A 120 16.69 -19.71 -7.51
C GLU A 120 16.21 -18.39 -8.14
N HIS A 121 14.98 -18.37 -8.68
CA HIS A 121 14.39 -17.17 -9.29
C HIS A 121 13.11 -16.70 -8.58
N VAL A 122 13.01 -16.87 -7.25
CA VAL A 122 11.90 -16.27 -6.50
C VAL A 122 12.00 -14.76 -6.64
N ARG A 123 10.97 -14.14 -7.23
CA ARG A 123 10.79 -12.69 -7.18
C ARG A 123 10.29 -12.33 -5.78
N ILE A 124 11.22 -12.32 -4.81
CA ILE A 124 10.94 -12.16 -3.37
C ILE A 124 10.09 -10.89 -3.08
N PRO A 125 10.34 -9.72 -3.71
CA PRO A 125 9.57 -8.50 -3.44
C PRO A 125 8.47 -8.27 -4.48
N GLY A 126 7.39 -9.06 -4.39
CA GLY A 126 6.14 -8.78 -5.10
C GLY A 126 5.45 -7.49 -4.60
N VAL A 127 4.49 -7.00 -5.37
CA VAL A 127 3.74 -5.76 -5.05
C VAL A 127 3.05 -5.87 -3.68
N LEU A 128 2.50 -7.04 -3.37
CA LEU A 128 1.76 -7.29 -2.14
C LEU A 128 2.66 -7.25 -0.89
N GLN A 129 3.86 -7.83 -0.98
CA GLN A 129 4.87 -7.81 0.08
C GLN A 129 5.36 -6.37 0.34
N ARG A 130 5.60 -5.60 -0.73
CA ARG A 130 6.00 -4.18 -0.62
C ARG A 130 4.92 -3.35 0.07
N ILE A 131 3.66 -3.51 -0.34
CA ILE A 131 2.52 -2.82 0.30
C ILE A 131 2.41 -3.23 1.78
N ALA A 132 2.59 -4.50 2.12
CA ALA A 132 2.53 -4.98 3.50
C ALA A 132 3.58 -4.31 4.41
N LEU A 133 4.82 -4.22 3.94
CA LEU A 133 5.91 -3.56 4.68
C LEU A 133 5.65 -2.07 4.84
N VAL A 134 5.34 -1.36 3.74
CA VAL A 134 5.07 0.07 3.77
C VAL A 134 3.88 0.38 4.66
N PHE A 135 2.80 -0.40 4.58
CA PHE A 135 1.62 -0.26 5.45
C PHE A 135 2.00 -0.37 6.93
N PHE A 136 2.80 -1.38 7.29
CA PHE A 136 3.21 -1.60 8.68
C PHE A 136 4.06 -0.44 9.20
N PHE A 137 5.12 -0.06 8.48
CA PHE A 137 5.99 1.04 8.90
C PHE A 137 5.23 2.38 8.94
N ALA A 138 4.40 2.68 7.94
CA ALA A 138 3.57 3.88 7.94
C ALA A 138 2.62 3.92 9.14
N ALA A 139 1.98 2.80 9.47
CA ALA A 139 1.10 2.70 10.63
C ALA A 139 1.85 2.93 11.97
N VAL A 140 3.06 2.37 12.11
CA VAL A 140 3.89 2.54 13.31
C VAL A 140 4.39 3.98 13.42
N ILE A 141 4.90 4.55 12.34
CA ILE A 141 5.37 5.95 12.28
C ILE A 141 4.20 6.89 12.61
N PHE A 142 3.03 6.69 12.01
CA PHE A 142 1.87 7.56 12.26
C PHE A 142 1.41 7.54 13.73
N LEU A 143 1.45 6.37 14.39
CA LEU A 143 1.08 6.24 15.80
C LEU A 143 2.13 6.82 16.76
N LYS A 144 3.42 6.54 16.53
CA LYS A 144 4.50 6.88 17.46
C LYS A 144 5.11 8.26 17.20
N THR A 145 4.81 8.90 16.08
CA THR A 145 5.50 10.11 15.64
C THR A 145 4.54 11.29 15.46
N THR A 146 5.04 12.49 15.79
CA THR A 146 4.32 13.76 15.56
C THR A 146 4.36 14.16 14.10
N GLU A 147 3.37 14.93 13.62
CA GLU A 147 3.27 15.37 12.22
C GLU A 147 4.53 16.10 11.72
N LYS A 148 5.15 16.93 12.55
CA LYS A 148 6.42 17.61 12.24
C LYS A 148 7.55 16.63 11.92
N ASN A 149 7.63 15.53 12.66
CA ASN A 149 8.65 14.51 12.47
C ASN A 149 8.32 13.60 11.27
N ILE A 150 7.04 13.37 10.97
CA ILE A 150 6.63 12.71 9.73
C ILE A 150 7.08 13.53 8.52
N PHE A 151 6.86 14.85 8.54
CA PHE A 151 7.30 15.73 7.46
C PHE A 151 8.83 15.74 7.29
N LYS A 152 9.57 15.82 8.40
CA LYS A 152 11.04 15.67 8.38
C LYS A 152 11.47 14.33 7.78
N LEU A 153 10.82 13.23 8.17
CA LEU A 153 11.12 11.90 7.66
C LEU A 153 10.89 11.80 6.15
N ILE A 154 9.82 12.40 5.62
CA ILE A 154 9.54 12.46 4.18
C ILE A 154 10.68 13.18 3.45
N ILE A 155 11.09 14.35 3.93
CA ILE A 155 12.20 15.12 3.33
C ILE A 155 13.49 14.31 3.37
N VAL A 156 13.81 13.68 4.51
CA VAL A 156 15.02 12.86 4.66
C VAL A 156 14.99 11.66 3.72
N LEU A 157 13.86 10.95 3.60
CA LEU A 157 13.72 9.80 2.71
C LEU A 157 13.85 10.20 1.24
N LEU A 158 13.23 11.30 0.83
CA LEU A 158 13.33 11.81 -0.55
C LEU A 158 14.76 12.27 -0.86
N GLY A 159 15.39 13.00 0.06
CA GLY A 159 16.77 13.44 -0.07
C GLY A 159 17.76 12.28 -0.12
N ALA A 160 17.56 11.26 0.74
CA ALA A 160 18.37 10.05 0.73
C ALA A 160 18.20 9.25 -0.57
N TYR A 161 16.98 9.12 -1.08
CA TYR A 161 16.70 8.47 -2.36
C TYR A 161 17.36 9.22 -3.53
N TRP A 162 17.23 10.54 -3.56
CA TRP A 162 17.88 11.39 -4.56
C TRP A 162 19.40 11.26 -4.50
N ALA A 163 20.00 11.28 -3.31
CA ALA A 163 21.44 11.09 -3.13
C ALA A 163 21.89 9.71 -3.60
N LEU A 164 21.15 8.64 -3.25
CA LEU A 164 21.44 7.29 -3.74
C LEU A 164 21.45 7.21 -5.26
N MET A 165 20.48 7.85 -5.92
CA MET A 165 20.40 7.90 -7.40
C MET A 165 21.59 8.64 -8.05
N ILE A 166 22.22 9.59 -7.35
CA ILE A 166 23.39 10.32 -7.85
C ILE A 166 24.69 9.56 -7.57
N PHE A 167 24.83 9.00 -6.37
CA PHE A 167 26.12 8.47 -5.90
C PHE A 167 26.30 6.97 -6.11
N MET A 168 25.23 6.19 -6.29
CA MET A 168 25.36 4.79 -6.68
C MET A 168 25.26 4.66 -8.21
N PRO A 169 26.37 4.36 -8.92
CA PRO A 169 26.29 4.04 -10.33
C PRO A 169 25.49 2.76 -10.50
N VAL A 170 24.35 2.86 -11.17
CA VAL A 170 23.54 1.70 -11.53
C VAL A 170 24.28 0.96 -12.64
N PRO A 171 24.70 -0.30 -12.45
CA PRO A 171 25.26 -1.07 -13.55
C PRO A 171 24.15 -1.25 -14.60
N GLY A 172 24.33 -0.60 -15.74
CA GLY A 172 23.51 -0.77 -16.93
C GLY A 172 23.93 -2.01 -17.72
#